data_AF-A0A353AZN6-F1
#
_entry.id   AF-A0A353AZN6-F1
#
_cell.length_a   1.000
_cell.length_b   1.000
_cell.length_c   1.000
_cell.angle_alpha   90.00
_cell.angle_beta   90.00
_cell.angle_gamma   90.00
#
_symmetry.space_group_name_H-M   'P 1'
#
loop_
_entity.id
_entity.type
_entity.pdbx_description
1 polymer ?
#
loop_
_entity_poly.entity_id
_entity_poly.type
_entity_poly.pdbx_seq_one_letter_code
_entity_poly.pdbx_strand_id
1 'polypeptide(L)'
;MERRTIESEQDHQTVLRIIQLESALLASGQRSQAEKVVQTIETTRAARIEDRVLQRIQQNESKNLSGSKESLISRRRRLRIVVAIAATLLIAVTIRVVIRKASSNSPSAIAKFTAKSTTTQIFDGQTIRTSGSMDSAEIFYDDGTVVTLLGDTALTVSNYNGGGKQIVLSSGLIQADVSQQPAGLPVRISTPTATMEVLGTTLGVKVGSGETRLEVASGLVALTRKSDGQRVEVGQGKFAQATRSATEQLHATALPKLKDSWSLDFTSGLPAGWQTGTTVNTDGQSAVRATGIRAKDTPYAISTHNAWQEGQHALFAIQPDSVLHIQFRQERYARIRVMVAARVFPAERGRFGANYFYTRKAWNEHLRPGEWSTLSIPLSNVDWHTQRRKQRSTDPDLRNMAGYLIQVATEEDIDLTIKRMWVTNGKQ
;
A
#
# COMPACT_ATOMS: atom_id res chain seq x y z
N MET A 1 -23.78 36.99 13.89
CA MET A 1 -22.96 35.77 14.08
C MET A 1 -23.60 34.84 15.12
N GLU A 2 -24.23 35.38 16.17
CA GLU A 2 -24.91 34.62 17.25
C GLU A 2 -26.08 33.71 16.83
N ARG A 3 -26.94 34.10 15.87
CA ARG A 3 -28.07 33.23 15.43
C ARG A 3 -27.63 31.86 14.87
N ARG A 4 -26.47 31.79 14.19
CA ARG A 4 -25.95 30.54 13.63
C ARG A 4 -25.40 29.60 14.70
N THR A 5 -24.88 30.15 15.79
CA THR A 5 -24.35 29.39 16.91
C THR A 5 -25.48 28.77 17.72
N ILE A 6 -26.55 29.53 17.97
CA ILE A 6 -27.72 29.06 18.74
C ILE A 6 -28.49 27.95 18.01
N GLU A 7 -28.68 28.04 16.68
CA GLU A 7 -29.31 26.98 15.88
C GLU A 7 -28.46 25.70 15.82
N SER A 8 -27.13 25.84 15.75
CA SER A 8 -26.19 24.70 15.75
C SER A 8 -26.17 23.97 17.10
N GLU A 9 -26.29 24.70 18.20
CA GLU A 9 -26.33 24.16 19.57
C GLU A 9 -27.63 23.40 19.82
N GLN A 10 -28.78 23.96 19.42
CA GLN A 10 -30.10 23.30 19.54
C GLN A 10 -30.19 22.02 18.68
N ASP A 11 -29.63 22.03 17.47
CA ASP A 11 -29.58 20.85 16.61
C ASP A 11 -28.68 19.76 17.19
N HIS A 12 -27.55 20.13 17.82
CA HIS A 12 -26.66 19.18 18.46
C HIS A 12 -27.31 18.51 19.68
N GLN A 13 -27.96 19.30 20.55
CA GLN A 13 -28.66 18.78 21.73
C GLN A 13 -29.85 17.88 21.36
N THR A 14 -30.57 18.20 20.29
CA THR A 14 -31.68 17.37 19.79
C THR A 14 -31.17 16.02 19.29
N VAL A 15 -30.05 15.99 18.57
CA VAL A 15 -29.44 14.74 18.08
C VAL A 15 -28.96 13.86 19.24
N LEU A 16 -28.32 14.44 20.26
CA LEU A 16 -27.85 13.69 21.43
C LEU A 16 -29.00 13.06 22.21
N ARG A 17 -30.11 13.79 22.42
CA ARG A 17 -31.29 13.29 23.13
C ARG A 17 -31.96 12.12 22.40
N ILE A 18 -31.92 12.12 21.07
CA ILE A 18 -32.50 11.05 20.26
C ILE A 18 -31.60 9.80 20.24
N ILE A 19 -30.27 9.96 20.16
CA ILE A 19 -29.32 8.84 20.27
C ILE A 19 -29.47 8.14 21.64
N GLN A 20 -29.68 8.92 22.71
CA GLN A 20 -29.95 8.38 24.03
C GLN A 20 -31.28 7.61 24.09
N LEU A 21 -32.33 8.12 23.44
CA LEU A 21 -33.62 7.45 23.36
C LEU A 21 -33.54 6.13 22.58
N GLU A 22 -32.86 6.11 21.43
CA GLU A 22 -32.63 4.91 20.64
C GLU A 22 -31.84 3.86 21.42
N SER A 23 -30.76 4.28 22.09
CA SER A 23 -29.93 3.40 22.92
C SER A 23 -30.73 2.78 24.06
N ALA A 24 -31.63 3.54 24.70
CA ALA A 24 -32.52 3.05 25.74
C ALA A 24 -33.55 2.04 25.20
N LEU A 25 -34.12 2.29 24.02
CA LEU A 25 -35.09 1.38 23.36
C LEU A 25 -34.43 0.08 22.88
N LEU A 26 -33.16 0.13 22.44
CA LEU A 26 -32.40 -1.06 22.07
C LEU A 26 -32.02 -1.89 23.30
N ALA A 27 -31.66 -1.24 24.42
CA ALA A 27 -31.38 -1.90 25.68
C ALA A 27 -32.61 -2.59 26.29
N SER A 28 -33.81 -2.04 26.07
CA SER A 28 -35.08 -2.64 26.51
C SER A 28 -35.65 -3.69 25.53
N GLY A 29 -34.95 -4.00 24.44
CA GLY A 29 -35.37 -4.98 23.43
C GLY A 29 -36.46 -4.49 22.46
N GLN A 30 -36.85 -3.22 22.53
CA GLN A 30 -37.90 -2.60 21.72
C GLN A 30 -37.40 -2.15 20.33
N ARG A 31 -36.84 -3.10 19.57
CA ARG A 31 -36.14 -2.82 18.29
C ARG A 31 -37.00 -2.10 17.24
N SER A 32 -38.28 -2.45 17.08
CA SER A 32 -39.15 -1.78 16.11
C SER A 32 -39.43 -0.31 16.47
N GLN A 33 -39.42 0.05 17.76
CA GLN A 33 -39.56 1.44 18.18
C GLN A 33 -38.25 2.23 17.97
N ALA A 34 -37.09 1.62 18.24
CA ALA A 34 -35.79 2.22 17.92
C ALA A 34 -35.66 2.50 16.40
N GLU A 35 -36.08 1.56 15.56
CA GLU A 35 -36.09 1.73 14.09
C GLU A 35 -36.97 2.90 13.63
N LYS A 36 -38.15 3.09 14.24
CA LYS A 36 -39.04 4.23 13.95
C LYS A 36 -38.43 5.57 14.35
N VAL A 37 -37.68 5.61 15.45
CA VAL A 37 -36.96 6.80 15.90
C VAL A 37 -35.87 7.18 14.89
N VAL A 38 -35.08 6.22 14.41
CA VAL A 38 -34.06 6.44 13.38
C VAL A 38 -34.67 6.94 12.07
N GLN A 39 -35.76 6.31 11.62
CA GLN A 39 -36.43 6.68 10.37
C GLN A 39 -37.01 8.11 10.40
N THR A 40 -37.42 8.59 11.58
CA THR A 40 -37.90 9.97 11.77
C THR A 40 -36.75 10.99 11.70
N ILE A 41 -35.54 10.62 12.14
CA ILE A 41 -34.32 11.45 12.01
C ILE A 41 -33.92 11.58 10.54
N GLU A 42 -33.97 10.49 9.79
CA GLU A 42 -33.55 10.43 8.39
C GLU A 42 -34.44 11.29 7.49
N THR A 43 -35.75 11.22 7.69
CA THR A 43 -36.73 12.04 6.97
C THR A 43 -36.58 13.54 7.30
N THR A 44 -36.36 13.87 8.57
CA THR A 44 -36.16 15.27 9.01
C THR A 44 -34.84 15.86 8.48
N ARG A 45 -33.75 15.07 8.47
CA ARG A 45 -32.44 15.50 7.93
C ARG A 45 -32.46 15.62 6.41
N ALA A 46 -33.12 14.70 5.70
CA ALA A 46 -33.25 14.76 4.25
C ALA A 46 -33.98 16.03 3.80
N ALA A 47 -35.12 16.36 4.43
CA ALA A 47 -35.89 17.56 4.13
C ALA A 47 -35.08 18.86 4.37
N ARG A 48 -34.29 18.92 5.45
CA ARG A 48 -33.45 20.10 5.75
C ARG A 48 -32.25 20.27 4.82
N ILE A 49 -31.66 19.17 4.33
CA ILE A 49 -30.58 19.20 3.35
C ILE A 49 -31.11 19.68 1.99
N GLU A 50 -32.29 19.20 1.60
CA GLU A 50 -32.97 19.63 0.37
C GLU A 50 -33.23 21.14 0.40
N ASP A 51 -33.81 21.67 1.49
CA ASP A 51 -34.05 23.11 1.65
C ASP A 51 -32.76 23.96 1.60
N ARG A 52 -31.67 23.51 2.24
CA ARG A 52 -30.38 24.23 2.21
C ARG A 52 -29.75 24.25 0.82
N VAL A 53 -29.88 23.16 0.07
CA VAL A 53 -29.39 23.08 -1.32
C VAL A 53 -30.22 24.00 -2.21
N LEU A 54 -31.55 24.01 -2.05
CA LEU A 54 -32.45 24.90 -2.78
C LEU A 54 -32.17 26.38 -2.50
N GLN A 55 -31.93 26.76 -1.24
CA GLN A 55 -31.57 28.13 -0.88
C GLN A 55 -30.22 28.57 -1.47
N ARG A 56 -29.20 27.69 -1.50
CA ARG A 56 -27.90 27.98 -2.13
C ARG A 56 -27.99 28.12 -3.64
N ILE A 57 -28.85 27.34 -4.29
CA ILE A 57 -29.11 27.47 -5.71
C ILE A 57 -29.78 28.82 -6.01
N GLN A 58 -30.79 29.22 -5.22
CA GLN A 58 -31.41 30.55 -5.37
C GLN A 58 -30.42 31.71 -5.17
N GLN A 59 -29.52 31.62 -4.19
CA GLN A 59 -28.48 32.65 -3.95
C GLN A 59 -27.43 32.72 -5.06
N ASN A 60 -27.16 31.63 -5.77
CA ASN A 60 -26.22 31.61 -6.89
C ASN A 60 -26.89 32.04 -8.21
N GLU A 61 -28.19 31.76 -8.39
CA GLU A 61 -28.96 32.23 -9.54
C GLU A 61 -29.20 33.74 -9.51
N SER A 62 -29.37 34.37 -8.33
CA SER A 62 -29.49 35.83 -8.22
C SER A 62 -28.20 36.58 -8.57
N LYS A 63 -27.05 35.88 -8.60
CA LYS A 63 -25.74 36.43 -8.98
C LYS A 63 -25.42 36.30 -10.48
N ASN A 64 -26.16 35.49 -11.23
CA ASN A 64 -25.91 35.23 -12.66
C ASN A 64 -27.18 35.46 -13.49
N LEU A 65 -27.44 36.71 -13.86
CA LEU A 65 -28.52 37.09 -14.78
C LEU A 65 -27.99 37.32 -16.20
N SER A 66 -27.84 36.24 -16.97
CA SER A 66 -27.79 36.30 -18.44
C SER A 66 -28.22 34.96 -19.05
N GLY A 67 -29.53 34.73 -19.15
CA GLY A 67 -30.05 33.53 -19.81
C GLY A 67 -31.57 33.56 -19.97
N SER A 68 -32.06 33.23 -21.17
CA SER A 68 -33.49 33.19 -21.50
C SER A 68 -34.26 32.21 -20.61
N LYS A 69 -35.43 32.66 -20.14
CA LYS A 69 -36.32 32.01 -19.15
C LYS A 69 -36.74 30.58 -19.52
N GLU A 70 -36.81 30.24 -20.81
CA GLU A 70 -37.22 28.90 -21.26
C GLU A 70 -36.13 27.83 -21.09
N SER A 71 -34.85 28.22 -21.19
CA SER A 71 -33.72 27.29 -20.96
C SER A 71 -33.54 26.92 -19.48
N LEU A 72 -34.04 27.76 -18.57
CA LEU A 72 -33.87 27.62 -17.13
C LEU A 72 -34.86 26.61 -16.52
N ILE A 73 -36.09 26.52 -17.06
CA ILE A 73 -37.13 25.62 -16.54
C ILE A 73 -36.79 24.15 -16.84
N SER A 74 -36.25 23.85 -18.03
CA SER A 74 -35.82 22.50 -18.40
C SER A 74 -34.59 22.05 -17.60
N ARG A 75 -33.67 22.98 -17.31
CA ARG A 75 -32.48 22.76 -16.47
C ARG A 75 -32.86 22.47 -15.02
N ARG A 76 -33.83 23.21 -14.47
CA ARG A 76 -34.37 23.00 -13.10
C ARG A 76 -35.01 21.62 -12.92
N ARG A 77 -35.75 21.12 -13.91
CA ARG A 77 -36.36 19.78 -13.85
C ARG A 77 -35.31 18.66 -13.89
N ARG A 78 -34.30 18.77 -14.76
CA ARG A 78 -33.21 17.78 -14.85
C ARG A 78 -32.34 17.75 -13.60
N LEU A 79 -32.04 18.91 -13.00
CA LEU A 79 -31.22 18.97 -11.79
C LEU A 79 -31.90 18.33 -10.58
N ARG A 80 -33.23 18.51 -10.42
CA ARG A 80 -34.01 17.88 -9.34
C ARG A 80 -33.96 16.35 -9.40
N ILE A 81 -34.05 15.78 -10.61
CA ILE A 81 -33.97 14.32 -10.82
C ILE A 81 -32.56 13.80 -10.50
N VAL A 82 -31.51 14.53 -10.89
CA VAL A 82 -30.11 14.13 -10.63
C VAL A 82 -29.78 14.16 -9.13
N VAL A 83 -30.25 15.17 -8.39
CA VAL A 83 -30.03 15.27 -6.94
C VAL A 83 -30.79 14.18 -6.18
N ALA A 84 -32.02 13.86 -6.58
CA ALA A 84 -32.78 12.76 -5.98
C ALA A 84 -32.10 11.40 -6.20
N ILE A 85 -31.59 11.11 -7.40
CA ILE A 85 -30.87 9.85 -7.70
C ILE A 85 -29.56 9.75 -6.90
N ALA A 86 -28.81 10.84 -6.74
CA ALA A 86 -27.58 10.86 -5.95
C ALA A 86 -27.83 10.62 -4.45
N ALA A 87 -28.93 11.15 -3.91
CA ALA A 87 -29.32 10.91 -2.51
C ALA A 87 -29.71 9.44 -2.26
N THR A 88 -30.45 8.82 -3.18
CA THR A 88 -30.83 7.40 -3.09
C THR A 88 -29.62 6.47 -3.25
N LEU A 89 -28.65 6.80 -4.10
CA LEU A 89 -27.41 6.04 -4.24
C LEU A 89 -26.50 6.18 -3.01
N LEU A 90 -26.48 7.34 -2.34
CA LEU A 90 -25.74 7.50 -1.09
C LEU A 90 -26.34 6.61 0.01
N ILE A 91 -27.67 6.53 0.09
CA ILE A 91 -28.43 5.66 1.01
C ILE A 91 -28.17 4.17 0.70
N ALA A 92 -28.10 3.78 -0.57
CA ALA A 92 -27.77 2.40 -0.97
C ALA A 92 -26.30 2.03 -0.67
N VAL A 93 -25.37 3.01 -0.74
CA VAL A 93 -23.96 2.83 -0.39
C VAL A 93 -23.75 2.77 1.14
N THR A 94 -24.56 3.47 1.94
CA THR A 94 -24.57 3.29 3.41
C THR A 94 -25.26 1.99 3.84
N ILE A 95 -26.33 1.55 3.16
CA ILE A 95 -27.07 0.32 3.52
C ILE A 95 -26.33 -0.98 3.14
N ARG A 96 -25.43 -0.98 2.14
CA ARG A 96 -24.57 -2.16 1.86
C ARG A 96 -23.39 -2.32 2.80
N VAL A 97 -23.16 -1.37 3.72
CA VAL A 97 -22.42 -1.63 4.95
C VAL A 97 -23.39 -2.28 5.95
N VAL A 98 -23.86 -3.48 5.61
CA VAL A 98 -24.44 -4.38 6.60
C VAL A 98 -23.31 -4.72 7.54
N ILE A 99 -23.33 -4.04 8.69
CA ILE A 99 -22.50 -4.25 9.85
C ILE A 99 -22.59 -5.74 10.22
N ARG A 100 -21.61 -6.53 9.77
CA ARG A 100 -21.19 -7.70 10.53
C ARG A 100 -20.58 -7.14 11.81
N LYS A 101 -21.37 -7.22 12.87
CA LYS A 101 -21.04 -6.86 14.25
C LYS A 101 -19.57 -7.21 14.56
N ALA A 102 -18.70 -6.20 14.64
CA ALA A 102 -17.37 -6.34 15.24
C ALA A 102 -17.61 -6.61 16.73
N SER A 103 -17.45 -7.86 17.14
CA SER A 103 -17.65 -8.29 18.51
C SER A 103 -16.34 -8.29 19.28
N SER A 104 -15.73 -7.13 19.48
CA SER A 104 -15.04 -6.75 20.73
C SER A 104 -14.52 -5.32 20.64
N ASN A 105 -14.72 -4.53 21.71
CA ASN A 105 -14.08 -3.22 21.88
C ASN A 105 -12.60 -3.35 22.31
N SER A 106 -12.03 -4.55 22.24
CA SER A 106 -10.65 -4.79 22.66
C SER A 106 -9.70 -4.40 21.51
N PRO A 107 -8.67 -3.57 21.76
CA PRO A 107 -7.59 -3.39 20.80
C PRO A 107 -7.02 -4.73 20.38
N SER A 108 -6.86 -4.94 19.08
CA SER A 108 -6.15 -6.09 18.54
C SER A 108 -4.70 -5.74 18.16
N ALA A 109 -4.46 -4.49 17.73
CA ALA A 109 -3.15 -4.01 17.31
C ALA A 109 -3.13 -2.48 17.16
N ILE A 110 -1.97 -1.93 16.81
CA ILE A 110 -1.79 -0.53 16.41
C ILE A 110 -1.29 -0.49 14.95
N ALA A 111 -1.98 0.23 14.07
CA ALA A 111 -1.54 0.50 12.70
C ALA A 111 -0.79 1.84 12.62
N LYS A 112 0.31 1.85 11.89
CA LYS A 112 1.03 3.06 11.46
C LYS A 112 1.04 3.12 9.95
N PHE A 113 0.52 4.19 9.38
CA PHE A 113 0.47 4.40 7.94
C PHE A 113 1.65 5.26 7.48
N THR A 114 2.42 4.79 6.50
CA THR A 114 3.62 5.49 6.03
C THR A 114 3.26 6.81 5.34
N ALA A 115 2.31 6.77 4.40
CA ALA A 115 1.91 7.92 3.58
C ALA A 115 1.16 9.02 4.34
N LYS A 116 0.48 8.69 5.45
CA LYS A 116 -0.32 9.65 6.23
C LYS A 116 0.33 10.07 7.55
N SER A 117 1.47 9.48 7.91
CA SER A 117 2.11 9.66 9.22
C SER A 117 1.15 9.54 10.41
N THR A 118 0.07 8.77 10.24
CA THR A 118 -0.97 8.57 11.25
C THR A 118 -0.75 7.23 11.94
N THR A 119 -0.99 7.21 13.25
CA THR A 119 -1.10 6.00 14.05
C THR A 119 -2.55 5.83 14.47
N THR A 120 -3.10 4.63 14.36
CA THR A 120 -4.49 4.34 14.69
C THR A 120 -4.58 2.98 15.37
N GLN A 121 -5.35 2.92 16.44
CA GLN A 121 -5.68 1.66 17.10
C GLN A 121 -6.59 0.83 16.19
N ILE A 122 -6.27 -0.45 16.06
CA ILE A 122 -7.03 -1.40 15.25
C ILE A 122 -7.80 -2.31 16.18
N PHE A 123 -9.10 -2.42 15.92
CA PHE A 123 -10.01 -3.28 16.64
C PHE A 123 -10.26 -4.57 15.88
N ASP A 124 -10.73 -5.57 16.60
CA ASP A 124 -11.10 -6.87 16.06
C ASP A 124 -12.07 -6.74 14.87
N GLY A 125 -11.76 -7.47 13.79
CA GLY A 125 -12.55 -7.47 12.55
C GLY A 125 -12.31 -6.27 11.64
N GLN A 126 -11.43 -5.32 11.98
CA GLN A 126 -11.16 -4.17 11.12
C GLN A 126 -10.22 -4.51 9.96
N THR A 127 -10.51 -3.90 8.80
CA THR A 127 -9.69 -4.01 7.58
C THR A 127 -8.81 -2.80 7.39
N ILE A 128 -7.53 -3.04 7.14
CA ILE A 128 -6.53 -2.07 6.72
C ILE A 128 -6.34 -2.21 5.20
N ARG A 129 -6.31 -1.07 4.51
CA ARG A 129 -6.03 -1.01 3.06
C ARG A 129 -4.94 0.00 2.74
N THR A 130 -4.03 -0.38 1.86
CA THR A 130 -3.07 0.48 1.16
C THR A 130 -3.40 0.43 -0.34
N SER A 131 -3.23 1.55 -1.07
CA SER A 131 -3.80 1.68 -2.43
C SER A 131 -2.79 2.08 -3.52
N GLY A 132 -1.65 2.67 -3.15
CA GLY A 132 -0.56 2.98 -4.07
C GLY A 132 0.46 1.84 -4.14
N SER A 133 1.10 1.66 -5.29
CA SER A 133 2.19 0.67 -5.49
C SER A 133 3.36 0.83 -4.51
N MET A 134 3.57 2.07 -4.03
CA MET A 134 4.58 2.46 -3.05
C MET A 134 4.01 2.69 -1.63
N ASP A 135 2.70 2.54 -1.44
CA ASP A 135 2.10 2.68 -0.12
C ASP A 135 2.56 1.54 0.78
N SER A 136 2.64 1.83 2.08
CA SER A 136 2.88 0.83 3.10
C SER A 136 2.20 1.20 4.41
N ALA A 137 1.89 0.17 5.19
CA ALA A 137 1.42 0.30 6.56
C ALA A 137 2.06 -0.79 7.42
N GLU A 138 2.30 -0.49 8.69
CA GLU A 138 2.81 -1.45 9.67
C GLU A 138 1.79 -1.63 10.79
N ILE A 139 1.50 -2.88 11.14
CA ILE A 139 0.63 -3.28 12.24
C ILE A 139 1.53 -3.85 13.32
N PHE A 140 1.43 -3.29 14.52
CA PHE A 140 2.17 -3.68 15.72
C PHE A 140 1.22 -4.35 16.69
N TYR A 141 1.55 -5.56 17.12
CA TYR A 141 0.87 -6.26 18.20
C TYR A 141 1.66 -6.12 19.50
N ASP A 142 0.98 -6.27 20.64
CA ASP A 142 1.57 -6.09 21.97
C ASP A 142 2.68 -7.11 22.30
N ASP A 143 2.67 -8.27 21.66
CA ASP A 143 3.69 -9.32 21.81
C ASP A 143 4.96 -9.05 20.98
N GLY A 144 5.04 -7.91 20.30
CA GLY A 144 6.13 -7.54 19.41
C GLY A 144 6.00 -8.08 17.98
N THR A 145 4.94 -8.82 17.65
CA THR A 145 4.66 -9.21 16.26
C THR A 145 4.43 -7.97 15.40
N VAL A 146 5.08 -7.92 14.23
CA VAL A 146 4.93 -6.81 13.27
C VAL A 146 4.50 -7.34 11.90
N VAL A 147 3.41 -6.80 11.36
CA VAL A 147 2.91 -7.12 10.02
C VAL A 147 2.97 -5.87 9.14
N THR A 148 3.68 -5.94 8.02
CA THR A 148 3.81 -4.83 7.08
C THR A 148 3.02 -5.13 5.82
N LEU A 149 2.12 -4.24 5.45
CA LEU A 149 1.41 -4.22 4.19
C LEU A 149 2.24 -3.42 3.18
N LEU A 150 2.35 -3.93 1.95
CA LEU A 150 3.15 -3.35 0.89
C LEU A 150 2.33 -3.20 -0.40
N GLY A 151 2.37 -2.03 -1.03
CA GLY A 151 1.65 -1.79 -2.28
C GLY A 151 0.14 -1.77 -2.10
N ASP A 152 -0.61 -2.20 -3.11
CA ASP A 152 -2.07 -2.38 -3.01
C ASP A 152 -2.39 -3.66 -2.22
N THR A 153 -2.72 -3.51 -0.93
CA THR A 153 -2.92 -4.62 0.00
C THR A 153 -4.13 -4.39 0.88
N ALA A 154 -4.94 -5.43 1.05
CA ALA A 154 -6.10 -5.42 1.94
C ALA A 154 -6.03 -6.59 2.93
N LEU A 155 -6.00 -6.25 4.22
CA LEU A 155 -5.85 -7.19 5.32
C LEU A 155 -6.83 -6.88 6.44
N THR A 156 -7.52 -7.91 6.95
CA THR A 156 -8.35 -7.82 8.15
C THR A 156 -7.64 -8.48 9.32
N VAL A 157 -7.60 -7.80 10.46
CA VAL A 157 -7.11 -8.40 11.72
C VAL A 157 -8.28 -8.85 12.56
N SER A 158 -8.13 -9.98 13.24
CA SER A 158 -9.07 -10.42 14.26
C SER A 158 -8.39 -11.31 15.29
N ASN A 159 -9.08 -11.63 16.37
CA ASN A 159 -8.66 -12.57 17.39
C ASN A 159 -9.54 -13.84 17.34
N TYR A 160 -9.01 -14.96 17.83
CA TYR A 160 -9.74 -16.22 17.98
C TYR A 160 -9.39 -16.90 19.30
N ASN A 161 -10.27 -17.79 19.78
CA ASN A 161 -10.07 -18.59 21.02
C ASN A 161 -9.56 -17.78 22.24
N GLY A 162 -10.02 -16.54 22.40
CA GLY A 162 -9.67 -15.71 23.55
C GLY A 162 -8.22 -15.20 23.60
N GLY A 163 -7.46 -15.25 22.49
CA GLY A 163 -6.10 -14.68 22.46
C GLY A 163 -5.24 -15.00 21.23
N GLY A 164 -5.64 -15.97 20.40
CA GLY A 164 -4.94 -16.28 19.15
C GLY A 164 -5.15 -15.18 18.10
N LYS A 165 -4.12 -14.87 17.31
CA LYS A 165 -4.20 -13.83 16.27
C LYS A 165 -4.64 -14.42 14.95
N GLN A 166 -5.59 -13.78 14.29
CA GLN A 166 -6.03 -14.12 12.95
C GLN A 166 -5.85 -12.94 12.01
N ILE A 167 -5.30 -13.24 10.84
CA ILE A 167 -5.04 -12.29 9.77
C ILE A 167 -5.70 -12.83 8.51
N VAL A 168 -6.61 -12.07 7.92
CA VAL A 168 -7.23 -12.41 6.63
C VAL A 168 -6.66 -11.48 5.57
N LEU A 169 -5.72 -12.00 4.78
CA LEU A 169 -5.13 -11.29 3.65
C LEU A 169 -5.96 -11.55 2.40
N SER A 170 -6.72 -10.54 2.00
CA SER A 170 -7.67 -10.67 0.88
C SER A 170 -7.01 -10.42 -0.47
N SER A 171 -6.04 -9.50 -0.51
CA SER A 171 -5.25 -9.16 -1.71
C SER A 171 -3.93 -8.52 -1.30
N GLY A 172 -2.96 -8.56 -2.21
CA GLY A 172 -1.69 -7.87 -2.07
C GLY A 172 -0.61 -8.70 -1.39
N LEU A 173 0.26 -8.01 -0.65
CA LEU A 173 1.48 -8.57 -0.07
C LEU A 173 1.65 -8.10 1.36
N ILE A 174 1.94 -9.05 2.23
CA ILE A 174 2.43 -8.75 3.57
C ILE A 174 3.77 -9.38 3.83
N GLN A 175 4.48 -8.78 4.78
CA GLN A 175 5.54 -9.42 5.52
C GLN A 175 5.14 -9.50 6.99
N ALA A 176 5.43 -10.59 7.65
CA ALA A 176 5.22 -10.76 9.08
C ALA A 176 6.54 -11.13 9.77
N ASP A 177 6.86 -10.44 10.86
CA ASP A 177 7.86 -10.86 11.84
C ASP A 177 7.06 -11.25 13.08
N VAL A 178 6.83 -12.56 13.24
CA VAL A 178 5.92 -13.11 14.23
C VAL A 178 6.73 -13.50 15.47
N SER A 179 6.40 -12.89 16.60
CA SER A 179 6.94 -13.28 17.90
C SER A 179 6.52 -14.71 18.24
N GLN A 180 7.26 -15.36 19.15
CA GLN A 180 6.90 -16.69 19.61
C GLN A 180 5.48 -16.69 20.19
N GLN A 181 4.58 -17.50 19.61
CA GLN A 181 3.20 -17.61 20.04
C GLN A 181 3.04 -18.71 21.10
N PRO A 182 2.05 -18.56 22.01
CA PRO A 182 1.71 -19.61 22.96
C PRO A 182 1.31 -20.92 22.26
N ALA A 183 1.53 -22.04 22.96
CA ALA A 183 1.11 -23.35 22.48
C ALA A 183 -0.40 -23.38 22.19
N GLY A 184 -0.79 -23.94 21.04
CA GLY A 184 -2.19 -24.01 20.61
C GLY A 184 -2.79 -22.70 20.08
N LEU A 185 -2.04 -21.58 20.11
CA LEU A 185 -2.50 -20.27 19.63
C LEU A 185 -1.56 -19.67 18.56
N PRO A 186 -1.25 -20.38 17.46
CA PRO A 186 -0.45 -19.81 16.38
C PRO A 186 -1.13 -18.57 15.77
N VAL A 187 -0.35 -17.68 15.17
CA VAL A 187 -0.92 -16.69 14.24
C VAL A 187 -1.47 -17.45 13.04
N ARG A 188 -2.76 -17.26 12.75
CA ARG A 188 -3.43 -17.84 11.59
C ARG A 188 -3.52 -16.81 10.49
N ILE A 189 -2.80 -17.02 9.39
CA ILE A 189 -2.93 -16.19 8.19
C ILE A 189 -3.82 -16.93 7.21
N SER A 190 -4.88 -16.30 6.72
CA SER A 190 -5.80 -16.90 5.75
C SER A 190 -5.88 -16.04 4.51
N THR A 191 -5.80 -16.68 3.35
CA THR A 191 -5.93 -16.08 2.02
C THR A 191 -7.08 -16.75 1.26
N PRO A 192 -7.43 -16.31 0.04
CA PRO A 192 -8.45 -17.02 -0.74
C PRO A 192 -8.12 -18.49 -1.03
N THR A 193 -6.84 -18.89 -1.08
CA THR A 193 -6.44 -20.24 -1.51
C THR A 193 -5.75 -21.07 -0.43
N ALA A 194 -5.34 -20.47 0.70
CA ALA A 194 -4.60 -21.17 1.74
C ALA A 194 -4.91 -20.66 3.15
N THR A 195 -4.57 -21.47 4.14
CA THR A 195 -4.45 -21.08 5.54
C THR A 195 -3.04 -21.46 6.02
N MET A 196 -2.43 -20.61 6.84
CA MET A 196 -1.09 -20.79 7.36
C MET A 196 -1.11 -20.67 8.89
N GLU A 197 -0.36 -21.55 9.56
CA GLU A 197 -0.15 -21.52 11.01
C GLU A 197 1.29 -21.15 11.32
N VAL A 198 1.47 -20.08 12.09
CA VAL A 198 2.77 -19.46 12.35
C VAL A 198 3.01 -19.34 13.84
N LEU A 199 4.09 -19.96 14.33
CA LEU A 199 4.43 -19.98 15.76
C LEU A 199 5.52 -18.98 16.15
N GLY A 200 6.35 -18.52 15.22
CA GLY A 200 7.50 -17.68 15.54
C GLY A 200 8.44 -17.59 14.34
N THR A 201 8.06 -16.79 13.35
CA THR A 201 8.61 -16.90 12.00
C THR A 201 8.71 -15.51 11.36
N THR A 202 9.76 -15.30 10.56
CA THR A 202 9.82 -14.20 9.61
C THR A 202 9.41 -14.72 8.23
N LEU A 203 8.33 -14.17 7.67
CA LEU A 203 7.73 -14.68 6.43
C LEU A 203 7.16 -13.55 5.54
N GLY A 204 6.99 -13.88 4.26
CA GLY A 204 6.23 -13.09 3.28
C GLY A 204 5.03 -13.89 2.76
N VAL A 205 3.89 -13.22 2.55
CA VAL A 205 2.70 -13.83 1.93
C VAL A 205 2.17 -12.91 0.85
N LYS A 206 2.12 -13.39 -0.39
CA LYS A 206 1.53 -12.70 -1.54
C LYS A 206 0.26 -13.42 -1.99
N VAL A 207 -0.79 -12.65 -2.23
CA VAL A 207 -2.01 -13.12 -2.91
C VAL A 207 -1.97 -12.64 -4.35
N GLY A 208 -1.81 -13.59 -5.27
CA GLY A 208 -1.85 -13.38 -6.72
C GLY A 208 -3.23 -13.66 -7.31
N SER A 209 -3.31 -13.68 -8.64
CA SER A 209 -4.53 -14.01 -9.38
C SER A 209 -4.87 -15.50 -9.28
N GLY A 210 -5.49 -15.90 -8.17
CA GLY A 210 -5.92 -17.29 -7.95
C GLY A 210 -4.91 -18.16 -7.21
N GLU A 211 -3.94 -17.55 -6.53
CA GLU A 211 -2.90 -18.25 -5.79
C GLU A 211 -2.42 -17.50 -4.56
N THR A 212 -1.79 -18.24 -3.66
CA THR A 212 -1.05 -17.72 -2.51
C THR A 212 0.37 -18.22 -2.59
N ARG A 213 1.33 -17.31 -2.50
CA ARG A 213 2.74 -17.63 -2.37
C ARG A 213 3.18 -17.30 -0.95
N LEU A 214 3.69 -18.30 -0.24
CA LEU A 214 4.31 -18.18 1.07
C LEU A 214 5.83 -18.31 0.90
N GLU A 215 6.57 -17.39 1.51
CA GLU A 215 8.04 -17.46 1.61
C GLU A 215 8.44 -17.39 3.08
N VAL A 216 9.33 -18.29 3.50
CA VAL A 216 9.79 -18.38 4.91
C VAL A 216 11.26 -18.04 4.97
N ALA A 217 11.55 -16.92 5.63
CA ALA A 217 12.90 -16.42 5.76
C ALA A 217 13.62 -17.01 6.98
N SER A 218 12.89 -17.19 8.09
CA SER A 218 13.39 -17.85 9.30
C SER A 218 12.24 -18.52 10.02
N GLY A 219 12.46 -19.73 10.54
CA GLY A 219 11.45 -20.53 11.24
C GLY A 219 10.75 -21.55 10.34
N LEU A 220 9.52 -21.91 10.72
CA LEU A 220 8.71 -22.93 10.07
C LEU A 220 7.26 -22.45 9.99
N VAL A 221 6.59 -22.72 8.88
CA VAL A 221 5.17 -22.42 8.68
C VAL A 221 4.47 -23.65 8.11
N ALA A 222 3.37 -24.04 8.72
CA ALA A 222 2.47 -25.01 8.11
C ALA A 222 1.53 -24.27 7.17
N LEU A 223 1.51 -24.65 5.89
CA LEU A 223 0.57 -24.14 4.90
C LEU A 223 -0.39 -25.25 4.51
N THR A 224 -1.69 -24.95 4.55
CA THR A 224 -2.76 -25.83 4.08
C THR A 224 -3.49 -25.18 2.91
N ARG A 225 -3.52 -25.85 1.76
CA ARG A 225 -4.30 -25.41 0.60
C ARG A 225 -5.79 -25.68 0.83
N LYS A 226 -6.63 -24.70 0.50
CA LYS A 226 -8.08 -24.74 0.78
C LYS A 226 -8.86 -25.63 -0.19
N SER A 227 -8.38 -25.85 -1.41
CA SER A 227 -9.12 -26.60 -2.43
C SER A 227 -9.23 -28.10 -2.11
N ASP A 228 -8.24 -28.66 -1.41
CA ASP A 228 -8.17 -30.11 -1.12
C ASP A 228 -7.64 -30.45 0.28
N GLY A 229 -7.31 -29.45 1.09
CA GLY A 229 -6.80 -29.66 2.46
C GLY A 229 -5.36 -30.17 2.52
N GLN A 230 -4.63 -30.26 1.39
CA GLN A 230 -3.23 -30.68 1.41
C GLN A 230 -2.40 -29.71 2.23
N ARG A 231 -1.50 -30.27 3.05
CA ARG A 231 -0.66 -29.54 4.00
C ARG A 231 0.80 -29.75 3.67
N VAL A 232 1.59 -28.68 3.72
CA VAL A 232 3.05 -28.70 3.58
C VAL A 232 3.70 -27.85 4.66
N GLU A 233 4.84 -28.29 5.16
CA GLU A 233 5.68 -27.48 6.04
C GLU A 233 6.75 -26.74 5.23
N VAL A 234 6.76 -25.42 5.35
CA VAL A 234 7.69 -24.54 4.66
C VAL A 234 8.69 -24.01 5.67
N GLY A 235 9.91 -24.53 5.60
CA GLY A 235 11.01 -24.12 6.47
C GLY A 235 11.78 -22.91 5.93
N GLN A 236 12.73 -22.43 6.73
CA GLN A 236 13.68 -21.39 6.37
C GLN A 236 14.29 -21.57 4.97
N GLY A 237 14.38 -20.47 4.23
CA GLY A 237 14.97 -20.44 2.89
C GLY A 237 14.14 -21.20 1.87
N LYS A 238 12.85 -21.43 2.12
CA LYS A 238 11.91 -22.07 1.18
C LYS A 238 10.67 -21.23 0.92
N PHE A 239 10.00 -21.53 -0.18
CA PHE A 239 8.66 -21.05 -0.51
C PHE A 239 7.71 -22.20 -0.85
N ALA A 240 6.41 -21.94 -0.81
CA ALA A 240 5.39 -22.80 -1.40
C ALA A 240 4.33 -21.95 -2.10
N GLN A 241 3.70 -22.53 -3.12
CA GLN A 241 2.61 -21.91 -3.88
C GLN A 241 1.35 -22.76 -3.75
N ALA A 242 0.27 -22.16 -3.28
CA ALA A 242 -1.02 -22.78 -3.12
C ALA A 242 -2.02 -22.11 -4.06
N THR A 243 -2.34 -22.81 -5.16
CA THR A 243 -3.30 -22.36 -6.16
C THR A 243 -4.70 -22.87 -5.85
N ARG A 244 -5.68 -22.44 -6.63
CA ARG A 244 -7.06 -22.98 -6.55
C ARG A 244 -7.17 -24.41 -7.09
N SER A 245 -6.24 -24.83 -7.95
CA SER A 245 -6.27 -26.16 -8.54
C SER A 245 -5.76 -27.20 -7.55
N ALA A 246 -6.53 -28.26 -7.33
CA ALA A 246 -6.07 -29.42 -6.56
C ALA A 246 -5.08 -30.30 -7.36
N THR A 247 -5.01 -30.14 -8.68
CA THR A 247 -4.11 -30.96 -9.53
C THR A 247 -2.68 -30.46 -9.56
N GLU A 248 -2.45 -29.19 -9.20
CA GLU A 248 -1.10 -28.66 -9.09
C GLU A 248 -0.43 -29.17 -7.82
N GLN A 249 0.87 -29.40 -7.88
CA GLN A 249 1.62 -29.92 -6.74
C GLN A 249 1.81 -28.84 -5.67
N LEU A 250 1.52 -29.18 -4.42
CA LEU A 250 1.86 -28.37 -3.27
C LEU A 250 3.11 -28.94 -2.59
N HIS A 251 4.25 -28.28 -2.75
CA HIS A 251 5.49 -28.65 -2.08
C HIS A 251 6.31 -27.41 -1.71
N ALA A 252 7.23 -27.58 -0.75
CA ALA A 252 8.15 -26.53 -0.36
C ALA A 252 9.43 -26.59 -1.20
N THR A 253 9.78 -25.48 -1.84
CA THR A 253 10.91 -25.36 -2.76
C THR A 253 11.93 -24.37 -2.21
N ALA A 254 13.23 -24.63 -2.39
CA ALA A 254 14.27 -23.68 -1.97
C ALA A 254 14.09 -22.33 -2.68
N LEU A 255 14.26 -21.23 -1.94
CA LEU A 255 14.36 -19.90 -2.55
C LEU A 255 15.55 -19.90 -3.51
N PRO A 256 15.42 -19.41 -4.76
CA PRO A 256 16.55 -19.22 -5.64
C PRO A 256 17.66 -18.42 -4.97
N LYS A 257 18.91 -18.84 -5.19
CA LYS A 257 20.07 -18.04 -4.84
C LYS A 257 20.01 -16.72 -5.60
N LEU A 258 20.33 -15.62 -4.93
CA LEU A 258 20.45 -14.34 -5.60
C LEU A 258 21.58 -14.39 -6.62
N LYS A 259 21.37 -13.73 -7.74
CA LYS A 259 22.41 -13.55 -8.75
C LYS A 259 23.38 -12.49 -8.26
N ASP A 260 24.67 -12.75 -8.43
CA ASP A 260 25.74 -11.79 -8.18
C ASP A 260 25.77 -10.67 -9.23
N SER A 261 25.20 -10.91 -10.41
CA SER A 261 25.06 -9.94 -11.49
C SER A 261 23.59 -9.76 -11.89
N TRP A 262 23.19 -8.52 -12.16
CA TRP A 262 21.84 -8.16 -12.60
C TRP A 262 21.92 -7.14 -13.74
N SER A 263 21.02 -7.21 -14.72
CA SER A 263 20.99 -6.27 -15.87
C SER A 263 19.59 -6.16 -16.45
N LEU A 264 19.25 -4.96 -16.94
CA LEU A 264 18.05 -4.63 -17.72
C LEU A 264 18.45 -3.73 -18.89
N ASP A 265 17.97 -4.03 -20.11
CA ASP A 265 18.24 -3.26 -21.34
C ASP A 265 16.99 -2.87 -22.13
N PHE A 266 15.79 -3.16 -21.60
CA PHE A 266 14.47 -2.82 -22.13
C PHE A 266 14.19 -3.23 -23.59
N THR A 267 15.06 -4.02 -24.21
CA THR A 267 14.89 -4.51 -25.60
C THR A 267 13.61 -5.33 -25.76
N SER A 268 13.24 -6.07 -24.72
CA SER A 268 12.00 -6.87 -24.64
C SER A 268 10.82 -6.11 -24.01
N GLY A 269 10.93 -4.79 -23.84
CA GLY A 269 9.96 -3.98 -23.12
C GLY A 269 10.23 -3.90 -21.61
N LEU A 270 9.25 -3.38 -20.86
CA LEU A 270 9.35 -3.27 -19.41
C LEU A 270 9.14 -4.64 -18.75
N PRO A 271 9.94 -4.99 -17.73
CA PRO A 271 9.63 -6.12 -16.86
C PRO A 271 8.22 -6.05 -16.29
N ALA A 272 7.66 -7.21 -15.93
CA ALA A 272 6.43 -7.26 -15.14
C ALA A 272 6.58 -6.41 -13.87
N GLY A 273 5.47 -5.82 -13.42
CA GLY A 273 5.38 -4.96 -12.23
C GLY A 273 6.29 -3.73 -12.20
N TRP A 274 6.78 -3.30 -13.36
CA TRP A 274 7.44 -1.99 -13.50
C TRP A 274 6.61 -0.88 -12.90
N GLN A 275 7.23 -0.04 -12.06
CA GLN A 275 6.47 0.87 -11.21
C GLN A 275 6.27 2.26 -11.80
N THR A 276 7.28 2.82 -12.47
CA THR A 276 7.24 4.22 -12.93
C THR A 276 8.19 4.43 -14.10
N GLY A 277 7.77 5.24 -15.06
CA GLY A 277 8.46 5.50 -16.31
C GLY A 277 7.71 4.90 -17.49
N THR A 278 7.83 5.53 -18.65
CA THR A 278 7.20 5.09 -19.90
C THR A 278 8.24 4.64 -20.89
N THR A 279 7.95 3.58 -21.63
CA THR A 279 8.78 3.15 -22.75
C THR A 279 8.85 4.25 -23.81
N VAL A 280 10.05 4.49 -24.31
CA VAL A 280 10.32 5.37 -25.44
C VAL A 280 11.29 4.67 -26.39
N ASN A 281 11.23 5.02 -27.66
CA ASN A 281 12.28 4.68 -28.61
C ASN A 281 13.16 5.92 -28.81
N THR A 282 14.45 5.75 -28.70
CA THR A 282 15.43 6.83 -28.76
C THR A 282 16.63 6.34 -29.54
N ASP A 283 16.96 7.00 -30.65
CA ASP A 283 18.08 6.64 -31.52
C ASP A 283 18.02 5.16 -31.97
N GLY A 284 16.81 4.62 -32.16
CA GLY A 284 16.60 3.22 -32.52
C GLY A 284 16.72 2.23 -31.35
N GLN A 285 16.89 2.71 -30.11
CA GLN A 285 17.03 1.90 -28.91
C GLN A 285 15.80 2.03 -28.01
N SER A 286 15.34 0.89 -27.47
CA SER A 286 14.32 0.89 -26.42
C SER A 286 14.90 1.47 -25.14
N ALA A 287 14.18 2.43 -24.56
CA ALA A 287 14.57 3.07 -23.31
C ALA A 287 13.32 3.41 -22.47
N VAL A 288 13.56 3.91 -21.26
CA VAL A 288 12.51 4.34 -20.33
C VAL A 288 12.71 5.80 -20.00
N ARG A 289 11.68 6.61 -20.23
CA ARG A 289 11.63 8.03 -19.86
C ARG A 289 11.00 8.19 -18.48
N ALA A 290 11.53 9.10 -17.68
CA ALA A 290 10.97 9.45 -16.39
C ALA A 290 9.54 10.03 -16.53
N THR A 291 8.67 9.71 -15.56
CA THR A 291 7.30 10.21 -15.51
C THR A 291 7.00 10.89 -14.18
N GLY A 292 6.00 11.77 -14.19
CA GLY A 292 5.53 12.47 -13.00
C GLY A 292 5.04 11.53 -11.89
N ILE A 293 5.49 11.73 -10.67
CA ILE A 293 5.09 11.04 -9.44
C ILE A 293 4.67 12.04 -8.35
N ARG A 294 3.89 11.56 -7.39
CA ARG A 294 3.52 12.35 -6.20
C ARG A 294 4.65 12.34 -5.17
N ALA A 295 5.74 13.04 -5.46
CA ALA A 295 6.84 13.28 -4.54
C ALA A 295 7.13 14.79 -4.46
N LYS A 296 7.45 15.29 -3.27
CA LYS A 296 7.63 16.74 -3.03
C LYS A 296 8.92 17.27 -3.67
N ASP A 297 10.03 16.55 -3.51
CA ASP A 297 11.35 17.06 -3.89
C ASP A 297 11.84 16.51 -5.25
N THR A 298 11.35 15.34 -5.67
CA THR A 298 11.76 14.70 -6.93
C THR A 298 10.53 14.20 -7.69
N PRO A 299 9.74 15.09 -8.32
CA PRO A 299 8.46 14.75 -8.91
C PRO A 299 8.57 13.96 -10.21
N TYR A 300 9.75 13.67 -10.74
CA TYR A 300 9.94 12.85 -11.94
C TYR A 300 10.83 11.66 -11.62
N ALA A 301 10.41 10.45 -12.01
CA ALA A 301 11.18 9.25 -11.68
C ALA A 301 11.05 8.13 -12.72
N ILE A 302 12.05 7.25 -12.70
CA ILE A 302 12.03 5.91 -13.26
C ILE A 302 12.21 4.96 -12.08
N SER A 303 11.30 4.02 -11.88
CA SER A 303 11.39 3.05 -10.79
C SER A 303 11.25 1.65 -11.35
N THR A 304 12.20 0.79 -11.01
CA THR A 304 12.12 -0.63 -11.38
C THR A 304 10.90 -1.28 -10.77
N HIS A 305 10.59 -2.49 -11.21
CA HIS A 305 9.73 -3.34 -10.42
C HIS A 305 10.29 -3.53 -9.01
N ASN A 306 9.39 -3.74 -8.05
CA ASN A 306 9.77 -4.12 -6.72
C ASN A 306 9.87 -5.65 -6.69
N ALA A 307 11.07 -6.18 -6.88
CA ALA A 307 11.32 -7.62 -6.94
C ALA A 307 10.67 -8.35 -5.76
N TRP A 308 10.74 -7.74 -4.57
CA TRP A 308 10.12 -8.29 -3.37
C TRP A 308 8.60 -8.47 -3.52
N GLN A 309 7.90 -7.52 -4.16
CA GLN A 309 6.47 -7.65 -4.44
C GLN A 309 6.14 -8.71 -5.48
N GLU A 310 7.12 -9.21 -6.22
CA GLU A 310 6.93 -10.19 -7.29
C GLU A 310 7.20 -11.63 -6.85
N GLY A 311 7.56 -11.85 -5.59
CA GLY A 311 8.06 -13.16 -5.14
C GLY A 311 9.48 -13.43 -5.65
N GLN A 312 10.17 -12.39 -6.14
CA GLN A 312 11.58 -12.41 -6.44
C GLN A 312 12.31 -11.87 -5.20
N HIS A 313 13.22 -12.64 -4.61
CA HIS A 313 13.77 -12.29 -3.30
C HIS A 313 14.57 -10.98 -3.27
N ALA A 314 15.17 -10.60 -4.40
CA ALA A 314 15.77 -9.31 -4.69
C ALA A 314 16.13 -9.22 -6.19
N LEU A 315 16.49 -8.02 -6.66
CA LEU A 315 17.08 -7.83 -7.99
C LEU A 315 18.52 -8.39 -8.02
N PHE A 316 19.31 -8.11 -6.98
CA PHE A 316 20.70 -8.54 -6.83
C PHE A 316 21.12 -8.57 -5.36
N ALA A 317 22.10 -9.41 -5.03
CA ALA A 317 22.83 -9.32 -3.77
C ALA A 317 23.75 -8.10 -3.79
N ILE A 318 23.88 -7.40 -2.67
CA ILE A 318 24.83 -6.30 -2.51
C ILE A 318 26.07 -6.86 -1.82
N GLN A 319 27.19 -6.82 -2.55
CA GLN A 319 28.51 -7.13 -2.06
C GLN A 319 29.28 -5.84 -1.72
N PRO A 320 30.34 -5.90 -0.90
CA PRO A 320 31.15 -4.73 -0.58
C PRO A 320 31.74 -4.00 -1.81
N ASP A 321 31.94 -4.73 -2.90
CA ASP A 321 32.50 -4.27 -4.17
C ASP A 321 31.45 -4.15 -5.29
N SER A 322 30.15 -4.22 -4.97
CA SER A 322 29.10 -4.04 -5.97
C SER A 322 29.07 -2.62 -6.53
N VAL A 323 28.97 -2.51 -7.84
CA VAL A 323 28.82 -1.23 -8.56
C VAL A 323 27.53 -1.25 -9.37
N LEU A 324 26.63 -0.31 -9.08
CA LEU A 324 25.43 -0.06 -9.89
C LEU A 324 25.78 0.88 -11.03
N HIS A 325 25.48 0.44 -12.25
CA HIS A 325 25.66 1.21 -13.45
C HIS A 325 24.31 1.58 -14.08
N ILE A 326 24.19 2.82 -14.54
CA ILE A 326 22.99 3.34 -15.19
C ILE A 326 23.42 4.11 -16.43
N GLN A 327 23.00 3.64 -17.60
CA GLN A 327 23.22 4.34 -18.86
C GLN A 327 22.02 5.23 -19.15
N PHE A 328 22.25 6.54 -19.13
CA PHE A 328 21.22 7.56 -19.16
C PHE A 328 21.56 8.71 -20.10
N ARG A 329 20.56 9.52 -20.43
CA ARG A 329 20.69 10.84 -21.06
C ARG A 329 19.67 11.81 -20.49
N GLN A 330 19.86 13.10 -20.74
CA GLN A 330 18.96 14.19 -20.35
C GLN A 330 19.12 15.36 -21.32
N GLU A 331 18.10 16.22 -21.45
CA GLU A 331 18.14 17.41 -22.33
C GLU A 331 18.65 18.66 -21.61
N ARG A 332 18.59 18.69 -20.28
CA ARG A 332 19.19 19.76 -19.47
C ARG A 332 19.64 19.25 -18.12
N TYR A 333 20.46 20.04 -17.44
CA TYR A 333 20.91 19.71 -16.09
C TYR A 333 19.76 19.86 -15.08
N ALA A 334 19.49 18.79 -14.35
CA ALA A 334 18.95 18.84 -13.00
C ALA A 334 19.60 17.74 -12.16
N ARG A 335 19.68 17.90 -10.84
CA ARG A 335 20.34 16.92 -9.99
C ARG A 335 19.63 15.56 -10.08
N ILE A 336 20.41 14.50 -10.33
CA ILE A 336 19.93 13.12 -10.28
C ILE A 336 20.11 12.58 -8.86
N ARG A 337 19.06 11.92 -8.35
CA ARG A 337 19.09 11.14 -7.13
C ARG A 337 18.80 9.68 -7.47
N VAL A 338 19.69 8.79 -7.06
CA VAL A 338 19.49 7.35 -7.16
C VAL A 338 19.16 6.82 -5.78
N MET A 339 18.06 6.09 -5.66
CA MET A 339 17.68 5.35 -4.46
C MET A 339 17.76 3.86 -4.76
N VAL A 340 18.46 3.12 -3.90
CA VAL A 340 18.39 1.66 -3.83
C VAL A 340 17.66 1.30 -2.56
N ALA A 341 16.47 0.72 -2.68
CA ALA A 341 15.80 0.13 -1.54
C ALA A 341 16.38 -1.26 -1.31
N ALA A 342 16.95 -1.50 -0.13
CA ALA A 342 17.59 -2.76 0.19
C ALA A 342 17.21 -3.27 1.58
N ARG A 343 17.27 -4.59 1.73
CA ARG A 343 16.91 -5.34 2.94
C ARG A 343 17.90 -6.45 3.18
N VAL A 344 17.96 -6.91 4.42
CA VAL A 344 18.74 -8.11 4.77
C VAL A 344 18.22 -9.32 4.00
N PHE A 345 19.14 -10.06 3.41
CA PHE A 345 18.94 -11.29 2.67
C PHE A 345 20.09 -12.30 2.93
N PRO A 346 19.80 -13.58 3.23
CA PRO A 346 18.45 -14.12 3.49
C PRO A 346 17.83 -13.41 4.69
N ALA A 347 16.50 -13.27 4.70
CA ALA A 347 15.88 -12.46 5.75
C ALA A 347 16.07 -13.14 7.13
N GLU A 348 16.75 -12.44 8.03
CA GLU A 348 16.97 -12.87 9.40
C GLU A 348 15.92 -12.25 10.35
N ARG A 349 15.87 -12.72 11.60
CA ARG A 349 14.97 -12.21 12.63
C ARG A 349 15.35 -10.76 12.98
N GLY A 350 14.35 -9.87 13.13
CA GLY A 350 14.61 -8.46 13.38
C GLY A 350 14.91 -7.71 12.09
N ARG A 351 13.85 -7.26 11.41
CA ARG A 351 13.97 -6.65 10.07
C ARG A 351 14.91 -5.44 10.05
N PHE A 352 15.92 -5.52 9.18
CA PHE A 352 16.69 -4.38 8.71
C PHE A 352 16.43 -4.16 7.22
N GLY A 353 15.91 -2.98 6.89
CA GLY A 353 15.74 -2.50 5.54
C GLY A 353 15.86 -0.99 5.54
N ALA A 354 16.52 -0.46 4.53
CA ALA A 354 16.75 0.97 4.39
C ALA A 354 16.69 1.36 2.92
N ASN A 355 16.34 2.62 2.69
CA ASN A 355 16.51 3.25 1.40
C ASN A 355 17.87 3.94 1.42
N TYR A 356 18.77 3.51 0.54
CA TYR A 356 20.11 4.05 0.35
C TYR A 356 20.07 5.05 -0.79
N PHE A 357 20.61 6.23 -0.57
CA PHE A 357 20.55 7.32 -1.53
C PHE A 357 21.94 7.75 -1.96
N TYR A 358 22.03 8.08 -3.24
CA TYR A 358 23.25 8.50 -3.91
C TYR A 358 22.93 9.72 -4.80
N THR A 359 23.75 10.76 -4.71
CA THR A 359 23.62 12.00 -5.46
C THR A 359 24.98 12.69 -5.56
N ARG A 360 25.44 12.92 -6.79
CA ARG A 360 26.65 13.73 -7.02
C ARG A 360 26.41 14.71 -8.15
N LYS A 361 26.82 15.96 -7.94
CA LYS A 361 26.72 17.02 -8.95
C LYS A 361 27.51 16.67 -10.22
N ALA A 362 28.71 16.12 -10.04
CA ALA A 362 29.63 15.75 -11.10
C ALA A 362 29.10 14.68 -12.07
N TRP A 363 28.02 13.97 -11.72
CA TRP A 363 27.43 12.93 -12.57
C TRP A 363 26.86 13.45 -13.87
N ASN A 364 26.35 14.69 -13.89
CA ASN A 364 25.62 15.20 -15.03
C ASN A 364 25.71 16.72 -15.21
N GLU A 365 26.51 17.44 -14.41
CA GLU A 365 26.67 18.90 -14.54
C GLU A 365 27.38 19.34 -15.84
N HIS A 366 28.18 18.46 -16.44
CA HIS A 366 28.89 18.72 -17.70
C HIS A 366 28.34 17.90 -18.89
N LEU A 367 27.23 17.17 -18.69
CA LEU A 367 26.64 16.34 -19.74
C LEU A 367 25.99 17.21 -20.81
N ARG A 368 26.30 16.98 -22.09
CA ARG A 368 25.64 17.69 -23.19
C ARG A 368 24.19 17.20 -23.34
N PRO A 369 23.25 18.08 -23.75
CA PRO A 369 21.88 17.68 -24.05
C PRO A 369 21.83 16.48 -25.01
N GLY A 370 21.02 15.47 -24.65
CA GLY A 370 20.80 14.26 -25.44
C GLY A 370 21.97 13.26 -25.46
N GLU A 371 23.13 13.59 -24.88
CA GLU A 371 24.29 12.71 -24.87
C GLU A 371 24.11 11.54 -23.90
N TRP A 372 24.42 10.32 -24.36
CA TRP A 372 24.42 9.14 -23.53
C TRP A 372 25.66 9.10 -22.63
N SER A 373 25.44 8.97 -21.33
CA SER A 373 26.50 8.80 -20.32
C SER A 373 26.20 7.60 -19.42
N THR A 374 27.22 7.15 -18.68
CA THR A 374 27.10 6.03 -17.72
C THR A 374 27.45 6.51 -16.34
N LEU A 375 26.49 6.45 -15.42
CA LEU A 375 26.76 6.55 -13.98
C LEU A 375 27.28 5.21 -13.49
N SER A 376 28.35 5.22 -12.69
CA SER A 376 28.85 4.05 -11.99
C SER A 376 28.95 4.38 -10.51
N ILE A 377 28.17 3.68 -9.69
CA ILE A 377 27.93 4.00 -8.29
C ILE A 377 28.40 2.80 -7.45
N PRO A 378 29.57 2.89 -6.78
CA PRO A 378 29.95 1.92 -5.77
C PRO A 378 28.90 1.92 -4.67
N LEU A 379 28.21 0.81 -4.47
CA LEU A 379 27.10 0.73 -3.52
C LEU A 379 27.57 0.86 -2.07
N SER A 380 28.83 0.56 -1.79
CA SER A 380 29.48 0.84 -0.50
C SER A 380 29.62 2.33 -0.19
N ASN A 381 29.57 3.22 -1.19
CA ASN A 381 29.77 4.66 -1.01
C ASN A 381 28.43 5.41 -0.91
N VAL A 382 27.67 5.11 0.15
CA VAL A 382 26.35 5.69 0.41
C VAL A 382 26.47 7.12 0.95
N ASP A 383 25.82 8.08 0.30
CA ASP A 383 25.80 9.46 0.80
C ASP A 383 24.97 9.57 2.10
N TRP A 384 23.76 8.99 2.08
CA TRP A 384 22.90 8.84 3.25
C TRP A 384 21.87 7.73 3.04
N HIS A 385 21.29 7.26 4.13
CA HIS A 385 20.20 6.31 4.08
C HIS A 385 19.07 6.70 5.05
N THR A 386 17.89 6.14 4.83
CA THR A 386 16.77 6.26 5.77
C THR A 386 16.33 4.90 6.26
N GLN A 387 16.20 4.78 7.58
CA GLN A 387 15.62 3.63 8.24
C GLN A 387 14.49 4.11 9.15
N ARG A 388 13.27 3.58 8.98
CA ARG A 388 12.10 3.91 9.85
C ARG A 388 11.99 5.41 10.15
N ARG A 389 12.07 6.26 9.12
CA ARG A 389 12.02 7.74 9.16
C ARG A 389 13.18 8.45 9.89
N LYS A 390 14.22 7.73 10.29
CA LYS A 390 15.49 8.33 10.72
C LYS A 390 16.42 8.42 9.52
N GLN A 391 16.80 9.64 9.17
CA GLN A 391 17.90 9.87 8.23
C GLN A 391 19.22 9.66 8.97
N ARG A 392 20.12 8.91 8.35
CA ARG A 392 21.47 8.66 8.84
C ARG A 392 22.47 8.98 7.74
N SER A 393 23.46 9.78 8.05
CA SER A 393 24.60 10.03 7.17
C SER A 393 25.71 9.01 7.45
N THR A 394 26.28 8.48 6.37
CA THR A 394 27.52 7.67 6.26
C THR A 394 27.61 6.26 6.86
N ASP A 395 28.30 5.42 6.09
CA ASP A 395 28.86 4.07 6.33
C ASP A 395 27.91 2.97 6.87
N PRO A 396 26.83 2.64 6.14
CA PRO A 396 26.00 1.51 6.51
C PRO A 396 26.73 0.18 6.28
N ASP A 397 26.58 -0.74 7.21
CA ASP A 397 26.93 -2.14 6.97
C ASP A 397 25.97 -2.72 5.93
N LEU A 398 26.49 -2.94 4.72
CA LEU A 398 25.75 -3.54 3.61
C LEU A 398 25.93 -5.06 3.52
N ARG A 399 26.63 -5.69 4.48
CA ARG A 399 26.76 -7.14 4.51
C ARG A 399 25.38 -7.77 4.59
N ASN A 400 25.19 -8.83 3.80
CA ASN A 400 23.92 -9.55 3.70
C ASN A 400 22.76 -8.66 3.27
N MET A 401 23.00 -7.55 2.55
CA MET A 401 21.92 -6.75 1.99
C MET A 401 21.64 -7.16 0.54
N ALA A 402 20.40 -7.00 0.10
CA ALA A 402 20.02 -7.20 -1.28
C ALA A 402 19.13 -6.05 -1.78
N GLY A 403 19.40 -5.58 -2.99
CA GLY A 403 18.65 -4.50 -3.62
C GLY A 403 17.39 -5.05 -4.29
N TYR A 404 16.21 -4.51 -3.95
CA TYR A 404 14.93 -5.02 -4.48
C TYR A 404 14.16 -3.99 -5.31
N LEU A 405 14.57 -2.73 -5.26
CA LEU A 405 14.03 -1.66 -6.07
C LEU A 405 15.11 -0.62 -6.29
N ILE A 406 15.22 -0.14 -7.52
CA ILE A 406 16.02 1.03 -7.86
C ILE A 406 15.07 2.12 -8.37
N GLN A 407 15.24 3.32 -7.85
CA GLN A 407 14.57 4.52 -8.35
C GLN A 407 15.62 5.56 -8.75
N VAL A 408 15.45 6.14 -9.93
CA VAL A 408 16.23 7.28 -10.41
C VAL A 408 15.26 8.43 -10.57
N ALA A 409 15.51 9.53 -9.86
CA ALA A 409 14.56 10.64 -9.78
C ALA A 409 15.24 12.01 -9.90
N THR A 410 14.48 12.99 -10.37
CA THR A 410 14.93 14.37 -10.63
C THR A 410 13.89 15.38 -10.13
N GLU A 411 14.36 16.59 -9.84
CA GLU A 411 13.54 17.70 -9.36
C GLU A 411 12.70 18.34 -10.48
N GLU A 412 13.12 18.16 -11.73
CA GLU A 412 12.48 18.69 -12.94
C GLU A 412 12.28 17.62 -14.02
N ASP A 413 11.36 17.89 -14.96
CA ASP A 413 11.28 17.15 -16.23
C ASP A 413 12.44 17.59 -17.13
N ILE A 414 13.52 16.82 -17.10
CA ILE A 414 14.73 17.03 -17.91
C ILE A 414 14.83 16.04 -19.08
N ASP A 415 13.72 15.39 -19.43
CA ASP A 415 13.70 14.26 -20.37
C ASP A 415 14.67 13.13 -19.97
N LEU A 416 14.81 12.88 -18.66
CA LEU A 416 15.66 11.83 -18.14
C LEU A 416 15.23 10.48 -18.74
N THR A 417 16.15 9.86 -19.48
CA THR A 417 15.90 8.61 -20.18
C THR A 417 17.00 7.60 -19.84
N ILE A 418 16.62 6.36 -19.52
CA ILE A 418 17.55 5.27 -19.19
C ILE A 418 17.35 4.14 -20.19
N LYS A 419 18.43 3.69 -20.82
CA LYS A 419 18.40 2.53 -21.74
C LYS A 419 18.95 1.25 -21.13
N ARG A 420 19.75 1.36 -20.06
CA ARG A 420 20.31 0.19 -19.39
C ARG A 420 20.59 0.44 -17.92
N MET A 421 20.35 -0.56 -17.09
CA MET A 421 20.77 -0.61 -15.69
C MET A 421 21.42 -1.96 -15.43
N TRP A 422 22.56 -2.01 -14.73
CA TRP A 422 23.18 -3.28 -14.37
C TRP A 422 24.04 -3.17 -13.12
N VAL A 423 24.29 -4.30 -12.46
CA VAL A 423 25.18 -4.41 -11.29
C VAL A 423 26.32 -5.35 -11.63
N THR A 424 27.53 -4.92 -11.34
CA THR A 424 28.76 -5.73 -11.38
C THR A 424 29.32 -5.90 -9.97
N ASN A 425 30.16 -6.91 -9.76
CA ASN A 425 31.04 -7.02 -8.59
C ASN A 425 32.49 -6.88 -9.07
N GLY A 426 33.36 -6.33 -8.21
CA GLY A 426 34.73 -5.90 -8.50
C GLY A 426 35.74 -6.99 -8.86
N LYS A 427 35.30 -8.16 -9.33
CA LYS A 427 36.15 -9.15 -10.01
C LYS A 427 35.45 -9.64 -11.28
N GLN A 428 35.67 -8.91 -12.37
CA GLN A 428 35.65 -9.50 -13.71
C GLN A 428 37.08 -9.60 -14.21
#